data_AF-A0A496TB17-F1
#
_entry.id   AF-A0A496TB17-F1
#
_cell.length_a   1.000
_cell.length_b   1.000
_cell.length_c   1.000
_cell.angle_alpha   90.00
_cell.angle_beta   90.00
_cell.angle_gamma   90.00
#
_symmetry.space_group_name_H-M   'P 1'
#
loop_
_entity.id
_entity.type
_entity.pdbx_description
1 polymer ?
#
loop_
_entity_poly.entity_id
_entity_poly.type
_entity_poly.pdbx_seq_one_letter_code
_entity_poly.pdbx_strand_id
1 'polypeptide(L)'
;MNVDGSGKVQVTKNLGNCFEPLYLAKASVTPPKFDDKVRWITFISTAAGVLDEQGKGVATSLYVMSLSPVKGKGTVVWRTTYGLGGDVSPTILQDGRVLFSSRQRGNFALMTVTWAGDNINPFYGTDKYPPIKTMACEMPNRTVVFIESDGTSPDRGGRLVRVKLRRPLHTHEVLSKDGGRYQTPHFLPGPVGQTEEFQQEGNKRGELLVSYTSGAESYGIYVFDFQKGRPGRKIYDDPSWDDVDAMPICPHAEPIARIPMLEFASVLDIKGFKGAGQLQCLNVYDSDRPEAAQIKPGEVKWARFVEGVPVRTSGKKVTGNKETEASLSSFHHFSSSHYQGAVDEKWPPPFVKPRIIGEAPVEPDGSFFVNIVGNTPFFIQLLDENKMALQTMRAWTWIRSGSQRGCIGCHEDKELAPENRATQALLKAQPAFVTTPPENRRTVDFRHNVMPIIRQHCVSCHNGEIRRSNLDLSAKPTKYFNCAYEHLLNPDKGKKYVTPGSARNSPLIWRIFGYRTGVQDTTKSVSAYSVSQMPPAMPLSNAEKQTVIEWIDLGAQWDSMPKIDK
;
A
#
# COMPACT_ATOMS: atom_id res chain seq x y z
N MET A 1 23.49 21.88 -12.99
CA MET A 1 23.56 23.27 -12.51
C MET A 1 24.84 23.44 -11.72
N ASN A 2 25.44 24.62 -11.81
CA ASN A 2 26.58 25.01 -10.99
C ASN A 2 26.10 25.36 -9.57
N VAL A 3 27.05 25.52 -8.63
CA VAL A 3 26.77 25.83 -7.21
C VAL A 3 26.00 27.15 -7.04
N ASP A 4 26.22 28.12 -7.92
CA ASP A 4 25.52 29.40 -7.97
C ASP A 4 24.11 29.32 -8.61
N GLY A 5 23.65 28.12 -8.96
CA GLY A 5 22.38 27.89 -9.61
C GLY A 5 22.36 28.19 -11.12
N SER A 6 23.48 28.60 -11.72
CA SER A 6 23.60 28.76 -13.18
C SER A 6 23.70 27.41 -13.90
N GLY A 7 23.63 27.39 -15.24
CA GLY A 7 23.78 26.16 -16.02
C GLY A 7 22.70 25.11 -15.73
N LYS A 8 21.45 25.56 -15.51
CA LYS A 8 20.30 24.67 -15.33
C LYS A 8 20.05 23.93 -16.63
N VAL A 9 19.82 22.62 -16.53
CA VAL A 9 19.44 21.76 -17.65
C VAL A 9 18.12 21.11 -17.29
N GLN A 10 17.18 21.12 -18.24
CA GLN A 10 15.93 20.41 -18.06
C GLN A 10 16.19 18.90 -18.01
N VAL A 11 15.83 18.26 -16.90
CA VAL A 11 15.98 16.82 -16.72
C VAL A 11 14.76 16.08 -17.24
N THR A 12 13.55 16.48 -16.82
CA THR A 12 12.30 15.80 -17.20
C THR A 12 11.49 16.62 -18.21
N LYS A 13 10.79 15.94 -19.12
CA LYS A 13 9.86 16.56 -20.09
C LYS A 13 8.65 15.66 -20.27
N ASN A 14 7.44 16.24 -20.25
CA ASN A 14 6.16 15.53 -20.45
C ASN A 14 5.91 14.39 -19.43
N LEU A 15 6.36 14.56 -18.19
CA LEU A 15 6.19 13.60 -17.10
C LEU A 15 5.33 14.16 -15.96
N GLY A 16 4.25 14.88 -16.31
CA GLY A 16 3.38 15.53 -15.33
C GLY A 16 4.13 16.50 -14.41
N ASN A 17 3.63 16.68 -13.19
CA ASN A 17 4.29 17.50 -12.17
C ASN A 17 5.42 16.67 -11.55
N CYS A 18 6.67 17.09 -11.78
CA CYS A 18 7.87 16.45 -11.23
C CYS A 18 8.42 17.27 -10.06
N PHE A 19 8.74 16.65 -8.94
CA PHE A 19 9.31 17.32 -7.76
C PHE A 19 10.14 16.35 -6.89
N GLU A 20 10.82 16.89 -5.88
CA GLU A 20 11.72 16.16 -4.96
C GLU A 20 12.77 15.28 -5.68
N PRO A 21 13.60 15.85 -6.58
CA PRO A 21 14.63 15.09 -7.28
C PRO A 21 15.79 14.67 -6.35
N LEU A 22 16.28 13.44 -6.52
CA LEU A 22 17.46 12.93 -5.81
C LEU A 22 18.41 12.23 -6.76
N TYR A 23 19.71 12.51 -6.61
CA TYR A 23 20.73 11.76 -7.31
C TYR A 23 20.83 10.33 -6.77
N LEU A 24 20.86 9.37 -7.69
CA LEU A 24 21.13 7.97 -7.41
C LEU A 24 22.60 7.62 -7.75
N ALA A 25 23.02 6.42 -7.38
CA ALA A 25 24.34 5.89 -7.70
C ALA A 25 24.61 5.84 -9.23
N LYS A 26 25.89 5.87 -9.63
CA LYS A 26 26.30 5.53 -11.00
C LYS A 26 26.09 4.04 -11.22
N ALA A 27 25.16 3.70 -12.09
CA ALA A 27 24.76 2.32 -12.35
C ALA A 27 24.62 2.06 -13.86
N SER A 28 24.87 0.83 -14.26
CA SER A 28 24.63 0.35 -15.62
C SER A 28 23.42 -0.57 -15.65
N VAL A 29 22.77 -0.61 -16.81
CA VAL A 29 21.61 -1.47 -17.12
C VAL A 29 21.83 -2.27 -18.40
N THR A 30 23.09 -2.37 -18.87
CA THR A 30 23.47 -3.06 -20.12
C THR A 30 24.09 -4.43 -19.82
N PRO A 31 23.29 -5.51 -19.74
CA PRO A 31 23.84 -6.85 -19.58
C PRO A 31 24.66 -7.27 -20.82
N PRO A 32 25.57 -8.27 -20.68
CA PRO A 32 25.91 -8.98 -19.45
C PRO A 32 27.01 -8.30 -18.64
N LYS A 33 27.73 -7.31 -19.20
CA LYS A 33 28.94 -6.75 -18.59
C LYS A 33 28.70 -5.57 -17.64
N PHE A 34 27.62 -4.80 -17.84
CA PHE A 34 27.26 -3.66 -17.01
C PHE A 34 28.35 -2.56 -16.90
N ASP A 35 29.15 -2.38 -17.95
CA ASP A 35 30.30 -1.44 -17.95
C ASP A 35 29.87 0.03 -18.17
N ASP A 36 28.75 0.25 -18.86
CA ASP A 36 28.26 1.59 -19.24
C ASP A 36 27.56 2.32 -18.06
N LYS A 37 28.31 2.63 -17.00
CA LYS A 37 27.77 3.28 -15.80
C LYS A 37 27.38 4.74 -16.09
N VAL A 38 26.09 5.05 -15.98
CA VAL A 38 25.56 6.42 -16.08
C VAL A 38 25.00 6.89 -14.73
N ARG A 39 24.87 8.21 -14.56
CA ARG A 39 24.21 8.79 -13.38
C ARG A 39 22.70 8.73 -13.56
N TRP A 40 22.00 8.36 -12.50
CA TRP A 40 20.53 8.30 -12.46
C TRP A 40 19.97 9.33 -11.47
N ILE A 41 18.71 9.67 -11.67
CA ILE A 41 17.91 10.50 -10.77
C ILE A 41 16.62 9.77 -10.44
N THR A 42 16.17 9.85 -9.20
CA THR A 42 14.79 9.53 -8.82
C THR A 42 14.03 10.81 -8.52
N PHE A 43 12.73 10.81 -8.78
CA PHE A 43 11.85 11.95 -8.50
C PHE A 43 10.42 11.46 -8.33
N ILE A 44 9.58 12.29 -7.73
CA ILE A 44 8.15 12.06 -7.64
C ILE A 44 7.46 12.68 -8.86
N SER A 45 6.47 11.98 -9.41
CA SER A 45 5.71 12.47 -10.56
C SER A 45 4.24 12.02 -10.58
N THR A 46 3.39 12.88 -11.15
CA THR A 46 1.98 12.60 -11.47
C THR A 46 1.76 11.99 -12.86
N ALA A 47 2.83 11.64 -13.59
CA ALA A 47 2.77 11.12 -14.97
C ALA A 47 1.91 9.85 -15.13
N ALA A 48 1.69 9.10 -14.05
CA ALA A 48 0.83 7.93 -14.07
C ALA A 48 -0.62 8.30 -14.41
N GLY A 49 -1.05 9.53 -14.13
CA GLY A 49 -2.39 10.02 -14.44
C GLY A 49 -3.49 9.21 -13.75
N VAL A 50 -3.24 8.72 -12.53
CA VAL A 50 -4.19 7.92 -11.75
C VAL A 50 -4.62 8.68 -10.50
N LEU A 51 -5.89 8.55 -10.12
CA LEU A 51 -6.39 9.06 -8.85
C LEU A 51 -5.84 8.23 -7.69
N ASP A 52 -5.69 8.87 -6.52
CA ASP A 52 -5.37 8.17 -5.29
C ASP A 52 -6.50 7.22 -4.85
N GLU A 53 -6.17 6.28 -3.97
CA GLU A 53 -7.10 5.28 -3.44
C GLU A 53 -8.29 5.86 -2.66
N GLN A 54 -8.29 7.16 -2.36
CA GLN A 54 -9.40 7.87 -1.73
C GLN A 54 -10.21 8.70 -2.74
N GLY A 55 -9.78 8.76 -4.00
CA GLY A 55 -10.38 9.61 -5.04
C GLY A 55 -10.22 11.11 -4.80
N LYS A 56 -9.29 11.54 -3.93
CA LYS A 56 -9.17 12.95 -3.51
C LYS A 56 -8.24 13.78 -4.38
N GLY A 57 -7.29 13.15 -5.06
CA GLY A 57 -6.34 13.83 -5.92
C GLY A 57 -5.66 12.88 -6.90
N VAL A 58 -4.75 13.43 -7.69
CA VAL A 58 -3.88 12.63 -8.57
C VAL A 58 -2.77 12.02 -7.72
N ALA A 59 -2.68 10.70 -7.72
CA ALA A 59 -1.61 10.01 -7.02
C ALA A 59 -0.26 10.30 -7.65
N THR A 60 0.72 10.40 -6.79
CA THR A 60 2.13 10.56 -7.14
C THR A 60 2.84 9.21 -7.07
N SER A 61 3.87 9.03 -7.87
CA SER A 61 4.69 7.82 -7.84
C SER A 61 6.15 8.15 -8.05
N LEU A 62 7.03 7.25 -7.60
CA LEU A 62 8.45 7.34 -7.88
C LEU A 62 8.72 6.98 -9.34
N TYR A 63 9.60 7.77 -9.95
CA TYR A 63 10.16 7.53 -11.26
C TYR A 63 11.67 7.61 -11.18
N VAL A 64 12.32 6.87 -12.07
CA VAL A 64 13.76 6.96 -12.28
C VAL A 64 14.05 7.34 -13.72
N MET A 65 15.08 8.15 -13.92
CA MET A 65 15.56 8.56 -15.23
C MET A 65 17.10 8.58 -15.30
N SER A 66 17.65 8.23 -16.46
CA SER A 66 19.07 8.39 -16.75
C SER A 66 19.41 9.86 -17.07
N LEU A 67 20.44 10.43 -16.46
CA LEU A 67 20.89 11.79 -16.75
C LEU A 67 21.75 11.89 -18.02
N SER A 68 22.19 10.76 -18.54
CA SER A 68 22.91 10.69 -19.81
C SER A 68 22.37 9.49 -20.61
N PRO A 69 22.43 9.54 -21.95
CA PRO A 69 21.98 8.42 -22.78
C PRO A 69 22.66 7.12 -22.38
N VAL A 70 21.85 6.08 -22.16
CA VAL A 70 22.32 4.72 -21.98
C VAL A 70 22.64 4.13 -23.36
N LYS A 71 23.80 3.50 -23.50
CA LYS A 71 24.26 2.90 -24.75
C LYS A 71 23.20 1.94 -25.33
N GLY A 72 22.82 2.17 -26.58
CA GLY A 72 21.80 1.38 -27.28
C GLY A 72 20.35 1.59 -26.82
N LYS A 73 20.09 2.48 -25.86
CA LYS A 73 18.74 2.75 -25.32
C LYS A 73 18.36 4.24 -25.30
N GLY A 74 19.32 5.14 -25.43
CA GLY A 74 19.06 6.58 -25.31
C GLY A 74 18.70 6.95 -23.86
N THR A 75 17.86 7.98 -23.70
CA THR A 75 17.35 8.36 -22.37
C THR A 75 16.36 7.33 -21.88
N VAL A 76 16.62 6.76 -20.71
CA VAL A 76 15.76 5.75 -20.09
C VAL A 76 14.98 6.37 -18.94
N VAL A 77 13.67 6.10 -18.90
CA VAL A 77 12.76 6.51 -17.83
C VAL A 77 11.79 5.38 -17.50
N TRP A 78 11.49 5.15 -16.22
CA TRP A 78 10.41 4.24 -15.82
C TRP A 78 9.78 4.63 -14.48
N ARG A 79 8.57 4.14 -14.27
CA ARG A 79 7.88 4.16 -12.97
C ARG A 79 8.45 3.07 -12.06
N THR A 80 8.65 3.41 -10.79
CA THR A 80 9.31 2.57 -9.77
C THR A 80 8.30 2.04 -8.75
N THR A 81 7.26 2.81 -8.44
CA THR A 81 6.20 2.41 -7.51
C THR A 81 4.83 2.38 -8.18
N TYR A 82 4.02 1.38 -7.86
CA TYR A 82 2.74 1.11 -8.54
C TYR A 82 1.52 1.14 -7.61
N GLY A 83 1.73 1.39 -6.31
CA GLY A 83 0.66 1.49 -5.32
C GLY A 83 -0.35 2.60 -5.64
N LEU A 84 -1.55 2.48 -5.07
CA LEU A 84 -2.67 3.42 -5.31
C LEU A 84 -2.74 4.54 -4.28
N GLY A 85 -1.97 4.46 -3.19
CA GLY A 85 -2.03 5.42 -2.08
C GLY A 85 -1.36 6.78 -2.35
N GLY A 86 -0.41 6.82 -3.28
CA GLY A 86 0.46 7.97 -3.53
C GLY A 86 1.74 7.94 -2.69
N ASP A 87 2.85 8.34 -3.33
CA ASP A 87 4.19 8.33 -2.76
C ASP A 87 4.80 9.73 -2.73
N VAL A 88 5.52 10.08 -1.67
CA VAL A 88 6.11 11.42 -1.44
C VAL A 88 7.41 11.35 -0.64
N SER A 89 8.14 12.46 -0.58
CA SER A 89 9.31 12.71 0.26
C SER A 89 10.33 11.58 0.24
N PRO A 90 10.85 11.23 -0.96
CA PRO A 90 11.91 10.23 -1.06
C PRO A 90 13.20 10.74 -0.42
N THR A 91 14.06 9.81 -0.05
CA THR A 91 15.47 9.99 0.29
C THR A 91 16.24 8.74 -0.14
N ILE A 92 17.55 8.86 -0.33
CA ILE A 92 18.41 7.72 -0.69
C ILE A 92 19.18 7.26 0.55
N LEU A 93 19.05 5.98 0.88
CA LEU A 93 19.86 5.36 1.92
C LEU A 93 21.26 5.06 1.37
N GLN A 94 22.27 5.09 2.24
CA GLN A 94 23.65 4.76 1.90
C GLN A 94 23.79 3.33 1.34
N ASP A 95 22.85 2.43 1.67
CA ASP A 95 22.80 1.06 1.12
C ASP A 95 22.17 0.95 -0.29
N GLY A 96 21.85 2.10 -0.90
CA GLY A 96 21.33 2.22 -2.25
C GLY A 96 19.81 2.03 -2.40
N ARG A 97 19.09 1.79 -1.31
CA ARG A 97 17.61 1.75 -1.33
C ARG A 97 17.02 3.15 -1.26
N VAL A 98 15.95 3.37 -2.01
CA VAL A 98 15.14 4.59 -1.89
C VAL A 98 14.17 4.39 -0.73
N LEU A 99 14.28 5.22 0.30
CA LEU A 99 13.33 5.33 1.39
C LEU A 99 12.34 6.44 1.04
N PHE A 100 11.05 6.23 1.23
CA PHE A 100 10.02 7.19 0.86
C PHE A 100 8.77 7.00 1.70
N SER A 101 7.88 7.99 1.69
CA SER A 101 6.59 7.90 2.34
C SER A 101 5.53 7.43 1.36
N SER A 102 4.82 6.37 1.72
CA SER A 102 3.73 5.80 0.91
C SER A 102 2.48 5.67 1.75
N ARG A 103 1.33 5.99 1.18
CA ARG A 103 0.06 5.72 1.87
C ARG A 103 -0.23 4.21 1.86
N GLN A 104 -0.27 3.63 3.04
CA GLN A 104 -0.53 2.22 3.33
C GLN A 104 -1.52 2.16 4.50
N ARG A 105 -2.63 1.41 4.35
CA ARG A 105 -3.67 1.29 5.40
C ARG A 105 -4.19 2.65 5.88
N GLY A 106 -4.32 3.60 4.95
CA GLY A 106 -4.73 4.99 5.20
C GLY A 106 -3.68 5.89 5.87
N ASN A 107 -2.58 5.34 6.39
CA ASN A 107 -1.46 6.07 6.99
C ASN A 107 -0.35 6.34 5.96
N PHE A 108 0.42 7.41 6.10
CA PHE A 108 1.71 7.53 5.40
C PHE A 108 2.78 6.82 6.22
N ALA A 109 3.24 5.68 5.71
CA ALA A 109 4.32 4.88 6.29
C ALA A 109 5.62 5.10 5.51
N LEU A 110 6.75 4.91 6.19
CA LEU A 110 8.04 4.85 5.53
C LEU A 110 8.20 3.47 4.89
N MET A 111 8.52 3.47 3.60
CA MET A 111 8.73 2.29 2.77
C MET A 111 10.11 2.37 2.12
N THR A 112 10.73 1.23 1.85
CA THR A 112 11.94 1.14 1.02
C THR A 112 11.66 0.39 -0.26
N VAL A 113 12.32 0.80 -1.34
CA VAL A 113 12.33 0.08 -2.62
C VAL A 113 13.73 0.19 -3.22
N THR A 114 14.12 -0.72 -4.09
CA THR A 114 15.31 -0.47 -4.93
C THR A 114 15.02 0.68 -5.89
N TRP A 115 16.07 1.33 -6.40
CA TRP A 115 15.91 2.33 -7.45
C TRP A 115 15.28 1.76 -8.75
N ALA A 116 15.32 0.43 -8.93
CA ALA A 116 14.66 -0.25 -10.03
C ALA A 116 13.16 -0.46 -9.81
N GLY A 117 12.67 -0.40 -8.57
CA GLY A 117 11.25 -0.60 -8.25
C GLY A 117 10.87 -2.00 -7.82
N ASP A 118 11.87 -2.85 -7.57
CA ASP A 118 11.69 -4.16 -6.94
C ASP A 118 11.94 -4.09 -5.42
N ASN A 119 11.58 -5.18 -4.73
CA ASN A 119 11.78 -5.33 -3.29
C ASN A 119 11.17 -4.22 -2.42
N ILE A 120 9.94 -3.78 -2.76
CA ILE A 120 9.16 -2.85 -1.92
C ILE A 120 8.94 -3.42 -0.52
N ASN A 121 9.40 -2.78 0.54
CA ASN A 121 9.26 -3.27 1.92
C ASN A 121 8.91 -2.14 2.87
N PRO A 122 8.10 -2.38 3.89
CA PRO A 122 7.89 -1.40 4.94
C PRO A 122 9.19 -1.19 5.73
N PHE A 123 9.46 0.06 6.03
CA PHE A 123 10.59 0.49 6.87
C PHE A 123 10.10 0.84 8.26
N TYR A 124 9.08 1.71 8.36
CA TYR A 124 8.49 2.09 9.64
C TYR A 124 7.06 2.61 9.50
N GLY A 125 6.22 2.31 10.50
CA GLY A 125 5.01 3.08 10.77
C GLY A 125 3.74 2.69 10.00
N THR A 126 3.68 1.52 9.38
CA THR A 126 2.49 1.01 8.65
C THR A 126 1.24 0.85 9.52
N ASP A 127 1.41 0.67 10.82
CA ASP A 127 0.34 0.45 11.81
C ASP A 127 0.58 1.23 13.11
N LYS A 128 1.33 2.33 13.03
CA LYS A 128 1.66 3.18 14.19
C LYS A 128 0.95 4.52 14.09
N TYR A 129 0.60 5.12 15.22
CA TYR A 129 0.20 6.52 15.32
C TYR A 129 1.40 7.36 15.77
N PRO A 130 1.57 8.63 15.34
CA PRO A 130 0.74 9.41 14.41
C PRO A 130 0.68 8.86 12.97
N PRO A 131 -0.40 9.11 12.19
CA PRO A 131 -0.64 8.49 10.89
C PRO A 131 0.34 8.91 9.79
N ILE A 132 1.07 10.01 9.93
CA ILE A 132 1.93 10.53 8.86
C ILE A 132 3.40 10.45 9.28
N LYS A 133 4.21 9.72 8.49
CA LYS A 133 5.68 9.71 8.59
C LYS A 133 6.23 10.24 7.28
N THR A 134 7.01 11.31 7.32
CA THR A 134 7.47 12.01 6.12
C THR A 134 8.84 12.65 6.29
N MET A 135 9.43 13.11 5.18
CA MET A 135 10.67 13.90 5.15
C MET A 135 11.81 13.19 5.91
N ALA A 136 12.11 11.96 5.52
CA ALA A 136 13.14 11.17 6.18
C ALA A 136 14.55 11.53 5.70
N CYS A 137 15.53 11.44 6.62
CA CYS A 137 16.95 11.63 6.35
C CYS A 137 17.75 10.57 7.10
N GLU A 138 18.64 9.85 6.40
CA GLU A 138 19.62 8.97 7.06
C GLU A 138 20.77 9.80 7.65
N MET A 139 21.12 9.47 8.90
CA MET A 139 22.25 10.03 9.63
C MET A 139 23.45 9.09 9.52
N PRO A 140 24.70 9.59 9.61
CA PRO A 140 25.91 8.76 9.50
C PRO A 140 25.99 7.58 10.49
N ASN A 141 25.36 7.71 11.66
CA ASN A 141 25.29 6.66 12.67
C ASN A 141 24.25 5.56 12.38
N ARG A 142 23.82 5.42 11.12
CA ARG A 142 22.81 4.44 10.68
C ARG A 142 21.50 4.57 11.45
N THR A 143 21.10 5.81 11.72
CA THR A 143 19.74 6.14 12.17
C THR A 143 19.02 6.92 11.09
N VAL A 144 17.71 6.85 11.09
CA VAL A 144 16.85 7.64 10.20
C VAL A 144 16.05 8.60 11.07
N VAL A 145 16.15 9.88 10.76
CA VAL A 145 15.37 10.95 11.37
C VAL A 145 14.25 11.35 10.40
N PHE A 146 13.04 11.55 10.90
CA PHE A 146 11.87 11.90 10.08
C PHE A 146 10.84 12.67 10.90
N ILE A 147 9.80 13.17 10.21
CA ILE A 147 8.69 13.90 10.80
C ILE A 147 7.51 12.96 11.06
N GLU A 148 6.97 12.98 12.28
CA GLU A 148 5.67 12.39 12.61
C GLU A 148 4.61 13.46 12.80
N SER A 149 3.53 13.39 12.02
CA SER A 149 2.40 14.33 12.08
C SER A 149 1.08 13.60 12.31
N ASP A 150 0.19 14.23 13.07
CA ASP A 150 -1.19 13.77 13.28
C ASP A 150 -2.09 14.08 12.07
N GLY A 151 -1.59 14.86 11.11
CA GLY A 151 -2.34 15.27 9.92
C GLY A 151 -3.31 16.42 10.17
N THR A 152 -3.24 17.08 11.33
CA THR A 152 -4.04 18.29 11.60
C THR A 152 -3.47 19.51 10.89
N SER A 153 -2.17 19.55 10.63
CA SER A 153 -1.53 20.65 9.92
C SER A 153 -1.52 20.41 8.40
N PRO A 154 -1.92 21.41 7.57
CA PRO A 154 -1.92 21.28 6.11
C PRO A 154 -0.53 21.02 5.51
N ASP A 155 0.50 21.53 6.17
CA ASP A 155 1.91 21.47 5.79
C ASP A 155 2.59 20.13 6.16
N ARG A 156 1.89 19.24 6.89
CA ARG A 156 2.40 17.97 7.44
C ARG A 156 3.61 18.13 8.38
N GLY A 157 3.83 19.34 8.89
CA GLY A 157 4.77 19.57 9.98
C GLY A 157 4.38 18.77 11.22
N GLY A 158 5.37 18.43 12.04
CA GLY A 158 5.13 17.56 13.18
C GLY A 158 6.31 17.44 14.11
N ARG A 159 6.35 16.38 14.91
CA ARG A 159 7.45 16.10 15.82
C ARG A 159 8.61 15.43 15.10
N LEU A 160 9.83 15.69 15.58
CA LEU A 160 11.04 15.07 15.06
C LEU A 160 11.28 13.72 15.76
N VAL A 161 11.48 12.67 14.98
CA VAL A 161 11.57 11.28 15.46
C VAL A 161 12.75 10.58 14.84
N ARG A 162 13.33 9.62 15.56
CA ARG A 162 14.44 8.78 15.13
C ARG A 162 14.12 7.29 15.26
N VAL A 163 14.64 6.49 14.33
CA VAL A 163 14.75 5.03 14.42
C VAL A 163 16.15 4.57 14.00
N LYS A 164 16.60 3.40 14.47
CA LYS A 164 17.85 2.75 14.02
C LYS A 164 17.60 1.92 12.77
N LEU A 165 18.46 2.05 11.75
CA LEU A 165 18.34 1.33 10.47
C LEU A 165 18.31 -0.20 10.64
N ARG A 166 19.03 -0.73 11.65
CA ARG A 166 19.10 -2.17 11.92
C ARG A 166 17.80 -2.75 12.48
N ARG A 167 17.04 -1.96 13.24
CA ARG A 167 15.79 -2.38 13.91
C ARG A 167 14.73 -1.28 13.89
N PRO A 168 14.32 -0.80 12.71
CA PRO A 168 13.52 0.41 12.62
C PRO A 168 12.13 0.25 13.26
N LEU A 169 11.55 -0.95 13.30
CA LEU A 169 10.22 -1.20 13.85
C LEU A 169 10.18 -1.15 15.39
N HIS A 170 11.34 -1.26 16.06
CA HIS A 170 11.44 -1.38 17.52
C HIS A 170 12.33 -0.33 18.19
N THR A 171 12.79 0.68 17.47
CA THR A 171 13.78 1.67 18.00
C THR A 171 13.31 3.12 17.89
N HIS A 172 11.99 3.32 17.90
CA HIS A 172 11.36 4.64 17.88
C HIS A 172 11.77 5.49 19.08
N GLU A 173 12.14 6.74 18.80
CA GLU A 173 12.52 7.73 19.80
C GLU A 173 12.05 9.11 19.33
N VAL A 174 11.31 9.82 20.17
CA VAL A 174 10.93 11.21 19.93
C VAL A 174 12.07 12.14 20.34
N LEU A 175 12.57 12.94 19.40
CA LEU A 175 13.69 13.87 19.62
C LEU A 175 13.21 15.24 20.11
N SER A 176 12.14 15.78 19.52
CA SER A 176 11.60 17.10 19.86
C SER A 176 10.74 17.07 21.14
N LYS A 177 10.93 18.05 22.03
CA LYS A 177 10.33 18.13 23.38
C LYS A 177 9.63 19.47 23.66
N ASP A 178 9.64 20.40 22.70
CA ASP A 178 9.16 21.77 22.85
C ASP A 178 7.71 22.01 22.40
N GLY A 179 7.09 21.05 21.72
CA GLY A 179 5.74 21.17 21.18
C GLY A 179 5.63 21.98 19.89
N GLY A 180 6.73 22.45 19.31
CA GLY A 180 6.74 23.11 18.00
C GLY A 180 6.63 22.12 16.84
N ARG A 181 6.48 22.65 15.63
CA ARG A 181 6.40 21.85 14.39
C ARG A 181 7.72 21.91 13.63
N TYR A 182 8.18 20.74 13.21
CA TYR A 182 9.40 20.52 12.47
C TYR A 182 9.11 20.01 11.06
N GLN A 183 9.99 20.36 10.11
CA GLN A 183 9.99 19.88 8.74
C GLN A 183 11.42 19.66 8.21
N THR A 184 11.50 18.87 7.14
CA THR A 184 12.69 18.72 6.26
C THR A 184 14.02 18.62 7.02
N PRO A 185 14.20 17.59 7.88
CA PRO A 185 15.46 17.36 8.53
C PRO A 185 16.54 16.99 7.50
N HIS A 186 17.69 17.66 7.55
CA HIS A 186 18.83 17.38 6.67
C HIS A 186 20.14 17.33 7.44
N PHE A 187 20.93 16.29 7.19
CA PHE A 187 22.24 16.17 7.81
C PHE A 187 23.24 17.13 7.15
N LEU A 188 23.91 17.93 7.97
CA LEU A 188 25.03 18.77 7.57
C LEU A 188 26.34 18.15 8.09
N PRO A 189 27.21 17.63 7.22
CA PRO A 189 28.54 17.16 7.63
C PRO A 189 29.37 18.28 8.27
N GLY A 190 30.17 17.96 9.27
CA GLY A 190 31.18 18.87 9.81
C GLY A 190 32.32 19.13 8.80
N PRO A 191 33.26 20.04 9.12
CA PRO A 191 34.41 20.33 8.25
C PRO A 191 35.18 19.06 7.83
N VAL A 192 35.53 19.00 6.54
CA VAL A 192 36.03 17.84 5.79
C VAL A 192 37.17 17.08 6.51
N GLY A 193 37.02 15.75 6.65
CA GLY A 193 38.05 14.83 7.13
C GLY A 193 37.68 13.95 8.32
N GLN A 194 36.47 14.08 8.88
CA GLN A 194 36.03 13.34 10.07
C GLN A 194 34.67 12.68 9.83
N THR A 195 34.68 11.53 9.13
CA THR A 195 33.49 10.67 8.95
C THR A 195 33.31 9.65 10.07
N GLU A 196 34.08 9.75 11.15
CA GLU A 196 34.03 8.78 12.26
C GLU A 196 33.16 9.29 13.41
N GLU A 197 32.11 8.51 13.64
CA GLU A 197 31.42 8.27 14.91
C GLU A 197 30.75 9.46 15.62
N PHE A 198 29.43 9.46 15.51
CA PHE A 198 28.53 10.13 16.46
C PHE A 198 28.75 9.52 17.86
N GLN A 199 29.53 10.22 18.69
CA GLN A 199 29.81 10.00 20.12
C GLN A 199 30.78 8.86 20.49
N GLN A 200 32.05 9.21 20.63
CA GLN A 200 32.68 9.25 21.97
C GLN A 200 33.26 10.66 22.20
N GLU A 201 33.42 11.04 23.46
CA GLU A 201 33.71 12.36 24.01
C GLU A 201 34.51 13.36 23.15
N GLY A 202 33.97 14.59 23.02
CA GLY A 202 34.74 15.80 22.71
C GLY A 202 35.14 16.06 21.24
N ASN A 203 34.42 16.98 20.56
CA ASN A 203 34.84 17.74 19.36
C ASN A 203 35.15 16.93 18.07
N LYS A 204 34.34 16.88 17.00
CA LYS A 204 33.76 17.98 16.18
C LYS A 204 32.61 17.41 15.29
N ARG A 205 31.35 17.77 15.57
CA ARG A 205 30.13 17.04 15.14
C ARG A 205 29.54 17.52 13.81
N GLY A 206 28.97 16.59 13.03
CA GLY A 206 27.94 16.94 12.03
C GLY A 206 26.66 17.42 12.71
N GLU A 207 25.91 18.28 12.03
CA GLU A 207 24.72 18.97 12.53
C GLU A 207 23.45 18.43 11.86
N LEU A 208 22.29 18.63 12.50
CA LEU A 208 20.99 18.37 11.89
C LEU A 208 20.30 19.71 11.65
N LEU A 209 20.15 20.07 10.38
CA LEU A 209 19.33 21.20 9.97
C LEU A 209 17.86 20.79 10.00
N VAL A 210 17.01 21.67 10.49
CA VAL A 210 15.56 21.50 10.52
C VAL A 210 14.87 22.82 10.21
N SER A 211 13.72 22.74 9.56
CA SER A 211 12.77 23.85 9.51
C SER A 211 11.86 23.76 10.73
N TYR A 212 11.67 24.86 11.43
CA TYR A 212 10.91 24.90 12.69
C TYR A 212 9.98 26.11 12.77
N THR A 213 8.79 25.91 13.34
CA THR A 213 7.90 26.96 13.82
C THR A 213 7.34 26.61 15.21
N SER A 214 7.14 27.64 16.03
CA SER A 214 6.40 27.51 17.31
C SER A 214 4.89 27.26 17.10
N GLY A 215 4.39 27.46 15.87
CA GLY A 215 2.99 27.28 15.48
C GLY A 215 2.21 28.58 15.26
N ALA A 216 2.74 29.72 15.71
CA ALA A 216 2.15 31.05 15.55
C ALA A 216 2.84 31.91 14.48
N GLU A 217 4.05 31.53 14.07
CA GLU A 217 4.94 32.26 13.16
C GLU A 217 5.25 31.42 11.91
N SER A 218 5.92 32.02 10.93
CA SER A 218 6.46 31.29 9.78
C SER A 218 7.55 30.29 10.20
N TYR A 219 7.91 29.38 9.29
CA TYR A 219 9.06 28.49 9.49
C TYR A 219 10.39 29.24 9.35
N GLY A 220 11.34 28.93 10.22
CA GLY A 220 12.76 29.31 10.09
C GLY A 220 13.68 28.07 10.00
N ILE A 221 14.92 28.26 9.55
CA ILE A 221 15.97 27.22 9.50
C ILE A 221 16.84 27.28 10.76
N TYR A 222 16.97 26.14 11.45
CA TYR A 222 17.74 26.00 12.68
C TYR A 222 18.61 24.74 12.66
N VAL A 223 19.68 24.77 13.45
CA VAL A 223 20.38 23.57 13.89
C VAL A 223 19.64 22.99 15.09
N PHE A 224 19.27 21.71 15.02
CA PHE A 224 18.59 21.02 16.11
C PHE A 224 19.53 20.74 17.30
N ASP A 225 19.11 21.10 18.51
CA ASP A 225 19.83 20.79 19.75
C ASP A 225 19.33 19.45 20.32
N PHE A 226 20.06 18.36 20.03
CA PHE A 226 19.69 17.02 20.50
C PHE A 226 19.64 16.87 22.03
N GLN A 227 20.41 17.67 22.78
CA GLN A 227 20.42 17.58 24.24
C GLN A 227 19.14 18.21 24.81
N LYS A 228 18.77 19.38 24.29
CA LYS A 228 17.58 20.10 24.73
C LYS A 228 16.28 19.59 24.08
N GLY A 229 16.39 18.91 22.94
CA GLY A 229 15.24 18.44 22.16
C GLY A 229 14.43 19.59 21.58
N ARG A 230 15.08 20.65 21.12
CA ARG A 230 14.43 21.88 20.62
C ARG A 230 15.30 22.57 19.55
N PRO A 231 14.83 23.57 18.77
CA PRO A 231 15.72 24.30 17.88
C PRO A 231 16.84 24.98 18.70
N GLY A 232 18.06 24.87 18.20
CA GLY A 232 19.25 25.48 18.79
C GLY A 232 19.64 26.76 18.05
N ARG A 233 20.78 26.72 17.35
CA ARG A 233 21.30 27.88 16.60
C ARG A 233 20.40 28.16 15.40
N LYS A 234 19.90 29.39 15.30
CA LYS A 234 19.20 29.91 14.11
C LYS A 234 20.19 30.12 12.97
N ILE A 235 19.85 29.63 11.78
CA ILE A 235 20.64 29.79 10.55
C ILE A 235 20.05 30.91 9.70
N TYR A 236 18.74 30.85 9.45
CA TYR A 236 18.02 31.82 8.64
C TYR A 236 16.54 31.80 9.02
N ASP A 237 15.88 32.95 9.01
CA ASP A 237 14.48 33.12 9.43
C ASP A 237 14.02 34.52 8.99
N ASP A 238 13.30 34.57 7.87
CA ASP A 238 12.58 35.74 7.38
C ASP A 238 11.10 35.63 7.80
N PRO A 239 10.61 36.50 8.70
CA PRO A 239 9.22 36.46 9.18
C PRO A 239 8.15 36.60 8.08
N SER A 240 8.55 37.00 6.87
CA SER A 240 7.64 37.15 5.71
C SER A 240 7.48 35.86 4.91
N TRP A 241 8.29 34.84 5.18
CA TRP A 241 8.36 33.60 4.40
C TRP A 241 8.46 32.37 5.30
N ASP A 242 7.93 31.25 4.81
CA ASP A 242 8.26 29.94 5.37
C ASP A 242 9.60 29.48 4.80
N ASP A 243 10.65 29.54 5.62
CA ASP A 243 11.97 29.05 5.26
C ASP A 243 12.03 27.53 5.48
N VAL A 244 11.92 26.79 4.38
CA VAL A 244 11.82 25.33 4.38
C VAL A 244 12.88 24.65 3.50
N ASP A 245 13.12 23.36 3.77
CA ASP A 245 13.90 22.46 2.92
C ASP A 245 15.35 22.91 2.64
N ALA A 246 16.08 23.28 3.70
CA ALA A 246 17.49 23.64 3.59
C ALA A 246 18.33 22.48 3.05
N MET A 247 18.92 22.67 1.85
CA MET A 247 19.81 21.71 1.19
C MET A 247 21.27 22.14 1.34
N PRO A 248 22.06 21.52 2.23
CA PRO A 248 23.46 21.87 2.38
C PRO A 248 24.28 21.47 1.13
N ILE A 249 25.13 22.37 0.65
CA ILE A 249 26.06 22.09 -0.45
C ILE A 249 27.36 21.56 0.14
N CYS A 250 27.49 20.24 0.20
CA CYS A 250 28.66 19.57 0.72
C CYS A 250 28.97 18.27 -0.05
N PRO A 251 30.23 17.80 -0.06
CA PRO A 251 30.54 16.45 -0.53
C PRO A 251 29.72 15.42 0.27
N HIS A 252 29.15 14.44 -0.43
CA HIS A 252 28.44 13.33 0.18
C HIS A 252 28.98 12.00 -0.38
N ALA A 253 28.91 10.94 0.43
CA ALA A 253 29.26 9.61 -0.05
C ALA A 253 28.30 9.20 -1.18
N GLU A 254 28.84 8.58 -2.22
CA GLU A 254 28.03 8.02 -3.29
C GLU A 254 27.26 6.81 -2.75
N PRO A 255 25.92 6.76 -2.88
CA PRO A 255 25.14 5.59 -2.47
C PRO A 255 25.60 4.33 -3.19
N ILE A 256 25.46 3.16 -2.54
CA ILE A 256 25.82 1.89 -3.18
C ILE A 256 24.96 1.65 -4.43
N ALA A 257 25.59 1.38 -5.56
CA ALA A 257 24.89 0.96 -6.77
C ALA A 257 24.41 -0.49 -6.62
N ARG A 258 23.10 -0.73 -6.80
CA ARG A 258 22.53 -2.08 -6.92
C ARG A 258 22.29 -2.42 -8.39
N ILE A 259 22.64 -3.64 -8.79
CA ILE A 259 22.29 -4.16 -10.12
C ILE A 259 20.76 -4.25 -10.18
N PRO A 260 20.11 -3.57 -11.14
CA PRO A 260 18.66 -3.49 -11.17
C PRO A 260 18.06 -4.71 -11.88
N MET A 261 16.97 -5.24 -11.32
CA MET A 261 16.16 -6.26 -11.99
C MET A 261 15.08 -5.57 -12.83
N LEU A 262 15.36 -5.35 -14.11
CA LEU A 262 14.47 -4.68 -15.06
C LEU A 262 14.08 -5.64 -16.18
N GLU A 263 12.89 -5.52 -16.78
CA GLU A 263 12.45 -6.41 -17.88
C GLU A 263 13.51 -6.64 -18.97
N PHE A 264 14.22 -5.59 -19.39
CA PHE A 264 15.24 -5.67 -20.44
C PHE A 264 16.66 -5.95 -19.94
N ALA A 265 16.86 -6.00 -18.62
CA ALA A 265 18.15 -6.32 -17.98
C ALA A 265 18.07 -7.60 -17.14
N SER A 266 16.88 -8.21 -17.06
CA SER A 266 16.61 -9.41 -16.31
C SER A 266 17.08 -10.62 -17.09
N VAL A 267 17.65 -11.57 -16.35
CA VAL A 267 17.97 -12.91 -16.86
C VAL A 267 16.79 -13.88 -16.73
N LEU A 268 15.67 -13.43 -16.14
CA LEU A 268 14.45 -14.22 -16.00
C LEU A 268 13.63 -14.15 -17.28
N ASP A 269 13.58 -15.26 -18.01
CA ASP A 269 12.68 -15.46 -19.14
C ASP A 269 11.52 -16.38 -18.70
N ILE A 270 10.40 -15.78 -18.29
CA ILE A 270 9.18 -16.53 -18.00
C ILE A 270 8.54 -16.89 -19.34
N LYS A 271 8.75 -18.14 -19.78
CA LYS A 271 8.22 -18.66 -21.04
C LYS A 271 6.73 -18.34 -21.19
N GLY A 272 6.40 -17.60 -22.25
CA GLY A 272 5.03 -17.19 -22.57
C GLY A 272 4.51 -15.92 -21.87
N PHE A 273 5.29 -15.29 -20.97
CA PHE A 273 4.83 -14.14 -20.17
C PHE A 273 5.92 -13.08 -19.93
N LYS A 274 6.19 -12.26 -20.95
CA LYS A 274 7.17 -11.15 -20.90
C LYS A 274 6.91 -10.12 -19.78
N GLY A 275 5.64 -9.93 -19.42
CA GLY A 275 5.20 -8.95 -18.42
C GLY A 275 4.97 -9.52 -17.01
N ALA A 276 5.46 -10.71 -16.69
CA ALA A 276 5.25 -11.34 -15.38
C ALA A 276 6.48 -11.21 -14.47
N GLY A 277 6.29 -11.40 -13.17
CA GLY A 277 7.34 -11.61 -12.19
C GLY A 277 7.03 -12.81 -11.31
N GLN A 278 7.99 -13.23 -10.50
CA GLN A 278 7.87 -14.39 -9.61
C GLN A 278 7.64 -13.95 -8.17
N LEU A 279 6.67 -14.57 -7.50
CA LEU A 279 6.40 -14.42 -6.08
C LEU A 279 6.31 -15.78 -5.41
N GLN A 280 7.02 -15.93 -4.29
CA GLN A 280 6.93 -17.10 -3.42
C GLN A 280 6.63 -16.69 -1.97
N CYS A 281 5.90 -17.54 -1.25
CA CYS A 281 5.74 -17.45 0.20
C CYS A 281 6.32 -18.70 0.84
N LEU A 282 7.12 -18.53 1.91
CA LEU A 282 7.70 -19.69 2.60
C LEU A 282 6.65 -20.44 3.42
N ASN A 283 5.86 -19.72 4.20
CA ASN A 283 4.80 -20.30 5.01
C ASN A 283 3.72 -19.25 5.32
N VAL A 284 2.51 -19.46 4.80
CA VAL A 284 1.37 -18.57 5.07
C VAL A 284 0.97 -18.48 6.55
N TYR A 285 1.42 -19.43 7.39
CA TYR A 285 1.15 -19.46 8.83
C TYR A 285 2.17 -18.68 9.66
N ASP A 286 3.30 -18.27 9.08
CA ASP A 286 4.28 -17.44 9.78
C ASP A 286 3.77 -16.00 9.82
N SER A 287 3.28 -15.56 10.98
CA SER A 287 2.67 -14.25 11.17
C SER A 287 2.78 -13.77 12.63
N ASP A 288 3.02 -12.47 12.82
CA ASP A 288 2.98 -11.79 14.11
C ASP A 288 1.58 -11.22 14.45
N ARG A 289 0.63 -11.37 13.52
CA ARG A 289 -0.74 -10.86 13.66
C ARG A 289 -1.60 -11.77 14.55
N PRO A 290 -2.28 -11.23 15.59
CA PRO A 290 -3.16 -12.01 16.46
C PRO A 290 -4.28 -12.74 15.71
N GLU A 291 -4.79 -12.18 14.62
CA GLU A 291 -5.84 -12.80 13.83
C GLU A 291 -5.36 -14.05 13.09
N ALA A 292 -4.08 -14.10 12.70
CA ALA A 292 -3.49 -15.24 12.02
C ALA A 292 -3.29 -16.43 12.97
N ALA A 293 -3.10 -16.18 14.28
CA ALA A 293 -2.95 -17.23 15.29
C ALA A 293 -4.19 -18.15 15.42
N GLN A 294 -5.34 -17.72 14.88
CA GLN A 294 -6.59 -18.48 14.88
C GLN A 294 -6.70 -19.45 13.69
N ILE A 295 -5.82 -19.34 12.70
CA ILE A 295 -5.85 -20.14 11.47
C ILE A 295 -4.99 -21.37 11.66
N LYS A 296 -5.57 -22.55 11.47
CA LYS A 296 -4.86 -23.82 11.70
C LYS A 296 -4.00 -24.20 10.49
N PRO A 297 -2.81 -24.81 10.70
CA PRO A 297 -2.05 -25.44 9.62
C PRO A 297 -2.93 -26.39 8.79
N GLY A 298 -2.87 -26.26 7.47
CA GLY A 298 -3.72 -26.97 6.52
C GLY A 298 -5.10 -26.35 6.25
N GLU A 299 -5.58 -25.37 7.02
CA GLU A 299 -6.87 -24.69 6.75
C GLU A 299 -6.83 -23.83 5.47
N VAL A 300 -5.67 -23.23 5.16
CA VAL A 300 -5.47 -22.42 3.96
C VAL A 300 -5.27 -23.35 2.77
N LYS A 301 -6.14 -23.27 1.78
CA LYS A 301 -6.09 -24.08 0.56
C LYS A 301 -5.61 -23.30 -0.65
N TRP A 302 -5.85 -21.98 -0.67
CA TRP A 302 -5.52 -21.14 -1.82
C TRP A 302 -5.05 -19.74 -1.40
N ALA A 303 -4.21 -19.13 -2.24
CA ALA A 303 -3.91 -17.71 -2.23
C ALA A 303 -4.59 -17.03 -3.42
N ARG A 304 -5.50 -16.09 -3.17
CA ARG A 304 -6.15 -15.27 -4.20
C ARG A 304 -5.45 -13.93 -4.32
N PHE A 305 -5.15 -13.54 -5.55
CA PHE A 305 -4.49 -12.27 -5.87
C PHE A 305 -5.50 -11.31 -6.49
N VAL A 306 -5.65 -10.15 -5.86
CA VAL A 306 -6.68 -9.17 -6.22
C VAL A 306 -6.01 -7.87 -6.61
N GLU A 307 -6.16 -7.47 -7.87
CA GLU A 307 -5.74 -6.17 -8.39
C GLU A 307 -6.62 -5.07 -7.81
N GLY A 308 -6.03 -3.95 -7.42
CA GLY A 308 -6.75 -2.68 -7.30
C GLY A 308 -6.71 -1.94 -8.63
N VAL A 309 -7.84 -1.75 -9.30
CA VAL A 309 -7.88 -1.11 -10.62
C VAL A 309 -7.61 0.39 -10.48
N PRO A 310 -6.51 0.93 -11.05
CA PRO A 310 -6.25 2.36 -11.01
C PRO A 310 -7.31 3.13 -11.81
N VAL A 311 -7.85 4.21 -11.23
CA VAL A 311 -8.79 5.09 -11.94
C VAL A 311 -7.98 6.18 -12.65
N ARG A 312 -7.98 6.17 -13.99
CA ARG A 312 -7.25 7.16 -14.79
C ARG A 312 -7.99 8.50 -14.85
N THR A 313 -7.23 9.60 -14.83
CA THR A 313 -7.77 10.93 -15.10
C THR A 313 -7.95 11.09 -16.61
N SER A 314 -9.11 11.51 -17.07
CA SER A 314 -9.45 11.63 -18.49
C SER A 314 -8.82 12.86 -19.18
N GLY A 315 -7.67 13.34 -18.70
CA GLY A 315 -7.01 14.58 -19.19
C GLY A 315 -7.80 15.87 -18.95
N LYS A 316 -9.09 15.80 -18.64
CA LYS A 316 -9.89 16.92 -18.13
C LYS A 316 -9.48 17.14 -16.67
N LYS A 317 -9.29 18.42 -16.31
CA LYS A 317 -9.19 18.85 -14.90
C LYS A 317 -10.23 18.06 -14.11
N VAL A 318 -9.82 17.49 -12.98
CA VAL A 318 -10.74 16.95 -11.98
C VAL A 318 -11.53 18.13 -11.42
N THR A 319 -12.47 18.63 -12.20
CA THR A 319 -13.61 19.39 -11.75
C THR A 319 -14.73 18.38 -11.75
N GLY A 320 -15.11 17.95 -10.57
CA GLY A 320 -16.37 17.27 -10.27
C GLY A 320 -17.19 16.82 -11.47
N ASN A 321 -16.92 15.62 -11.99
CA ASN A 321 -17.87 15.02 -12.90
C ASN A 321 -19.14 14.77 -12.08
N LYS A 322 -20.25 15.48 -12.38
CA LYS A 322 -21.50 15.42 -11.61
C LYS A 322 -22.03 14.00 -11.36
N GLU A 323 -21.77 13.05 -12.26
CA GLU A 323 -22.13 11.63 -12.06
C GLU A 323 -21.19 10.89 -11.10
N THR A 324 -19.89 11.15 -11.15
CA THR A 324 -18.95 10.62 -10.14
C THR A 324 -19.12 11.35 -8.82
N GLU A 325 -19.39 12.65 -8.77
CA GLU A 325 -19.70 13.39 -7.54
C GLU A 325 -21.01 12.95 -6.90
N ALA A 326 -22.04 12.60 -7.66
CA ALA A 326 -23.27 12.05 -7.11
C ALA A 326 -23.04 10.64 -6.54
N SER A 327 -22.25 9.79 -7.20
CA SER A 327 -21.82 8.48 -6.69
C SER A 327 -20.88 8.60 -5.49
N LEU A 328 -19.93 9.53 -5.53
CA LEU A 328 -18.90 9.79 -4.51
C LEU A 328 -19.51 10.45 -3.28
N SER A 329 -20.36 11.47 -3.42
CA SER A 329 -21.04 12.11 -2.29
C SER A 329 -22.03 11.17 -1.63
N SER A 330 -22.78 10.38 -2.41
CA SER A 330 -23.68 9.33 -1.90
C SER A 330 -22.94 8.26 -1.10
N PHE A 331 -21.84 7.72 -1.65
CA PHE A 331 -21.05 6.69 -0.99
C PHE A 331 -20.20 7.25 0.16
N HIS A 332 -19.62 8.45 0.04
CA HIS A 332 -18.91 9.11 1.13
C HIS A 332 -19.85 9.55 2.24
N HIS A 333 -21.06 10.07 1.97
CA HIS A 333 -22.04 10.33 3.02
C HIS A 333 -22.51 9.03 3.67
N PHE A 334 -22.88 8.00 2.91
CA PHE A 334 -23.28 6.70 3.47
C PHE A 334 -22.13 6.08 4.30
N SER A 335 -20.89 6.13 3.81
CA SER A 335 -19.68 5.64 4.49
C SER A 335 -19.26 6.47 5.70
N SER A 336 -19.34 7.81 5.63
CA SER A 336 -18.90 8.70 6.72
C SER A 336 -19.90 8.75 7.87
N SER A 337 -21.20 8.55 7.61
CA SER A 337 -22.24 8.53 8.64
C SER A 337 -22.53 7.13 9.19
N HIS A 338 -22.22 6.04 8.47
CA HIS A 338 -22.65 4.68 8.87
C HIS A 338 -21.55 3.61 8.90
N TYR A 339 -20.34 3.89 8.41
CA TYR A 339 -19.17 3.05 8.69
C TYR A 339 -18.26 3.73 9.70
N GLN A 340 -18.67 3.71 10.97
CA GLN A 340 -17.78 3.95 12.11
C GLN A 340 -16.99 2.65 12.35
N GLY A 341 -15.68 2.69 12.10
CA GLY A 341 -14.79 1.53 12.22
C GLY A 341 -13.34 1.91 11.92
N ALA A 342 -12.38 1.12 12.41
CA ALA A 342 -10.96 1.36 12.18
C ALA A 342 -10.63 1.35 10.67
N VAL A 343 -9.54 2.00 10.27
CA VAL A 343 -9.11 2.14 8.86
C VAL A 343 -8.97 0.78 8.14
N ASP A 344 -8.69 -0.29 8.90
CA ASP A 344 -8.57 -1.66 8.41
C ASP A 344 -9.90 -2.36 8.06
N GLU A 345 -11.03 -1.85 8.55
CA GLU A 345 -12.36 -2.41 8.27
C GLU A 345 -12.87 -2.03 6.88
N LYS A 346 -12.23 -1.05 6.21
CA LYS A 346 -12.61 -0.53 4.89
C LYS A 346 -11.61 -0.97 3.81
N TRP A 347 -11.39 -2.28 3.70
CA TRP A 347 -10.50 -2.87 2.70
C TRP A 347 -11.25 -3.76 1.69
N PRO A 348 -10.95 -3.68 0.38
CA PRO A 348 -10.14 -2.65 -0.27
C PRO A 348 -10.73 -1.24 -0.07
N PRO A 349 -9.94 -0.16 -0.25
CA PRO A 349 -10.45 1.20 -0.19
C PRO A 349 -11.70 1.35 -1.07
N PRO A 350 -12.82 1.93 -0.58
CA PRO A 350 -14.09 1.92 -1.30
C PRO A 350 -14.08 2.51 -2.72
N PHE A 351 -13.16 3.43 -2.99
CA PHE A 351 -12.99 4.05 -4.31
C PHE A 351 -12.28 3.13 -5.32
N VAL A 352 -11.51 2.15 -4.83
CA VAL A 352 -10.73 1.24 -5.66
C VAL A 352 -11.59 0.04 -6.05
N LYS A 353 -11.78 -0.17 -7.35
CA LYS A 353 -12.49 -1.35 -7.87
C LYS A 353 -11.55 -2.56 -7.87
N PRO A 354 -11.86 -3.67 -7.17
CA PRO A 354 -11.01 -4.85 -7.15
C PRO A 354 -11.33 -5.79 -8.33
N ARG A 355 -10.31 -6.46 -8.85
CA ARG A 355 -10.45 -7.56 -9.82
C ARG A 355 -9.57 -8.73 -9.43
N ILE A 356 -10.09 -9.95 -9.54
CA ILE A 356 -9.33 -11.16 -9.28
C ILE A 356 -8.39 -11.39 -10.45
N ILE A 357 -7.08 -11.38 -10.19
CA ILE A 357 -6.05 -11.73 -11.18
C ILE A 357 -6.02 -13.25 -11.34
N GLY A 358 -6.10 -13.98 -10.23
CA GLY A 358 -6.11 -15.43 -10.21
C GLY A 358 -5.95 -15.97 -8.79
N GLU A 359 -5.93 -17.29 -8.69
CA GLU A 359 -5.75 -18.03 -7.45
C GLU A 359 -4.65 -19.08 -7.65
N ALA A 360 -3.87 -19.33 -6.60
CA ALA A 360 -2.85 -20.36 -6.58
C ALA A 360 -3.10 -21.34 -5.43
N PRO A 361 -2.80 -22.64 -5.59
CA PRO A 361 -2.85 -23.58 -4.49
C PRO A 361 -1.79 -23.22 -3.43
N VAL A 362 -2.14 -23.46 -2.17
CA VAL A 362 -1.18 -23.46 -1.06
C VAL A 362 -0.85 -24.91 -0.74
N GLU A 363 0.44 -25.21 -0.64
CA GLU A 363 0.95 -26.54 -0.36
C GLU A 363 0.69 -26.96 1.09
N PRO A 364 0.73 -28.27 1.42
CA PRO A 364 0.54 -28.75 2.79
C PRO A 364 1.49 -28.14 3.83
N ASP A 365 2.68 -27.70 3.43
CA ASP A 365 3.65 -27.01 4.28
C ASP A 365 3.38 -25.50 4.43
N GLY A 366 2.28 -25.00 3.85
CA GLY A 366 1.89 -23.59 3.87
C GLY A 366 2.58 -22.74 2.80
N SER A 367 3.39 -23.31 1.91
CA SER A 367 4.09 -22.55 0.87
C SER A 367 3.26 -22.34 -0.39
N PHE A 368 3.57 -21.29 -1.16
CA PHE A 368 3.06 -21.14 -2.54
C PHE A 368 4.12 -20.50 -3.44
N PHE A 369 4.01 -20.76 -4.75
CA PHE A 369 4.88 -20.19 -5.77
C PHE A 369 4.07 -19.81 -7.02
N VAL A 370 4.20 -18.55 -7.46
CA VAL A 370 3.41 -18.01 -8.57
C VAL A 370 4.25 -17.18 -9.54
N ASN A 371 3.89 -17.28 -10.83
CA ASN A 371 4.18 -16.26 -11.82
C ASN A 371 2.99 -15.31 -11.85
N ILE A 372 3.17 -14.04 -11.48
CA ILE A 372 2.11 -13.04 -11.39
C ILE A 372 2.35 -11.89 -12.37
N VAL A 373 1.29 -11.26 -12.85
CA VAL A 373 1.40 -10.03 -13.65
C VAL A 373 2.27 -8.98 -12.96
N GLY A 374 3.26 -8.45 -13.69
CA GLY A 374 4.18 -7.44 -13.19
C GLY A 374 3.57 -6.03 -13.20
N ASN A 375 4.20 -5.12 -12.45
CA ASN A 375 3.91 -3.68 -12.46
C ASN A 375 2.44 -3.33 -12.16
N THR A 376 1.74 -4.22 -11.46
CA THR A 376 0.31 -4.12 -11.15
C THR A 376 0.12 -4.10 -9.63
N PRO A 377 -0.60 -3.12 -9.05
CA PRO A 377 -0.88 -3.12 -7.62
C PRO A 377 -1.89 -4.22 -7.28
N PHE A 378 -1.54 -5.06 -6.31
CA PHE A 378 -2.43 -6.11 -5.82
C PHE A 378 -2.34 -6.29 -4.31
N PHE A 379 -3.32 -7.02 -3.78
CA PHE A 379 -3.29 -7.62 -2.44
C PHE A 379 -3.60 -9.12 -2.50
N ILE A 380 -3.37 -9.82 -1.39
CA ILE A 380 -3.50 -11.28 -1.27
C ILE A 380 -4.58 -11.61 -0.24
N GLN A 381 -5.43 -12.58 -0.55
CA GLN A 381 -6.34 -13.24 0.39
C GLN A 381 -5.96 -14.71 0.53
N LEU A 382 -5.80 -15.18 1.75
CA LEU A 382 -5.67 -16.61 2.05
C LEU A 382 -7.07 -17.19 2.20
N LEU A 383 -7.36 -18.26 1.47
CA LEU A 383 -8.70 -18.84 1.40
C LEU A 383 -8.77 -20.22 2.04
N ASP A 384 -9.88 -20.52 2.70
CA ASP A 384 -10.25 -21.87 3.16
C ASP A 384 -10.78 -22.75 2.02
N GLU A 385 -11.18 -23.98 2.34
CA GLU A 385 -11.77 -24.96 1.42
C GLU A 385 -13.09 -24.51 0.76
N ASN A 386 -13.78 -23.54 1.35
CA ASN A 386 -15.01 -22.94 0.83
C ASN A 386 -14.74 -21.64 0.07
N LYS A 387 -13.46 -21.34 -0.23
CA LYS A 387 -13.00 -20.13 -0.93
C LYS A 387 -13.33 -18.82 -0.20
N MET A 388 -13.56 -18.88 1.11
CA MET A 388 -13.75 -17.70 1.96
C MET A 388 -12.40 -17.20 2.48
N ALA A 389 -12.23 -15.88 2.54
CA ALA A 389 -11.01 -15.28 3.05
C ALA A 389 -10.84 -15.54 4.56
N LEU A 390 -9.78 -16.26 4.91
CA LEU A 390 -9.27 -16.47 6.27
C LEU A 390 -8.50 -15.23 6.75
N GLN A 391 -7.66 -14.69 5.87
CA GLN A 391 -6.83 -13.51 6.12
C GLN A 391 -6.67 -12.70 4.84
N THR A 392 -6.66 -11.37 4.97
CA THR A 392 -6.43 -10.44 3.86
C THR A 392 -5.22 -9.58 4.17
N MET A 393 -4.27 -9.50 3.23
CA MET A 393 -3.18 -8.53 3.28
C MET A 393 -3.75 -7.15 2.94
N ARG A 394 -3.97 -6.31 3.94
CA ARG A 394 -4.57 -4.98 3.76
C ARG A 394 -3.55 -3.92 3.33
N ALA A 395 -2.75 -4.20 2.31
CA ALA A 395 -1.74 -3.26 1.80
C ALA A 395 -1.54 -3.47 0.29
N TRP A 396 -1.11 -2.41 -0.40
CA TRP A 396 -0.77 -2.51 -1.81
C TRP A 396 0.67 -2.99 -1.96
N THR A 397 0.86 -4.05 -2.73
CA THR A 397 2.18 -4.49 -3.19
C THR A 397 2.19 -4.67 -4.70
N TRP A 398 3.37 -4.87 -5.27
CA TRP A 398 3.55 -5.21 -6.68
C TRP A 398 4.82 -6.04 -6.83
N ILE A 399 4.88 -6.81 -7.91
CA ILE A 399 6.12 -7.43 -8.39
C ILE A 399 6.50 -6.73 -9.68
N ARG A 400 7.79 -6.41 -9.86
CA ARG A 400 8.24 -5.83 -11.13
C ARG A 400 8.31 -6.92 -12.21
N SER A 401 7.98 -6.59 -13.45
CA SER A 401 8.16 -7.52 -14.57
C SER A 401 9.62 -7.97 -14.67
N GLY A 402 9.85 -9.28 -14.82
CA GLY A 402 11.17 -9.88 -14.83
C GLY A 402 11.90 -9.86 -13.47
N SER A 403 11.20 -9.66 -12.35
CA SER A 403 11.78 -9.72 -11.00
C SER A 403 11.29 -10.93 -10.21
N GLN A 404 12.02 -11.26 -9.15
CA GLN A 404 11.68 -12.27 -8.15
C GLN A 404 11.45 -11.61 -6.81
N ARG A 405 10.47 -12.12 -6.04
CA ARG A 405 10.21 -11.72 -4.67
C ARG A 405 9.86 -12.93 -3.82
N GLY A 406 10.41 -12.99 -2.62
CA GLY A 406 9.94 -13.89 -1.57
C GLY A 406 9.31 -13.10 -0.43
N CYS A 407 8.26 -13.66 0.17
CA CYS A 407 7.83 -13.33 1.53
C CYS A 407 8.04 -14.54 2.44
N ILE A 408 8.39 -14.29 3.70
CA ILE A 408 8.56 -15.34 4.70
C ILE A 408 7.18 -15.90 5.08
N GLY A 409 6.27 -15.00 5.47
CA GLY A 409 4.89 -15.36 5.76
C GLY A 409 3.93 -14.19 5.61
N CYS A 410 2.68 -14.41 6.02
CA CYS A 410 1.60 -13.45 5.84
C CYS A 410 1.55 -12.43 6.99
N HIS A 411 2.56 -11.55 7.02
CA HIS A 411 2.80 -10.51 8.04
C HIS A 411 3.55 -11.05 9.26
N GLU A 412 4.78 -11.48 9.05
CA GLU A 412 5.76 -11.87 10.08
C GLU A 412 6.51 -10.68 10.71
N ASP A 413 7.39 -10.99 11.68
CA ASP A 413 8.40 -10.04 12.12
C ASP A 413 9.46 -9.87 11.01
N LYS A 414 9.46 -8.68 10.41
CA LYS A 414 10.33 -8.31 9.28
C LYS A 414 11.78 -8.06 9.70
N GLU A 415 12.07 -8.07 11.00
CA GLU A 415 13.42 -7.96 11.54
C GLU A 415 13.99 -9.34 11.90
N LEU A 416 13.25 -10.42 11.70
CA LEU A 416 13.71 -11.79 11.90
C LEU A 416 14.00 -12.47 10.57
N ALA A 417 15.18 -13.11 10.50
CA ALA A 417 15.48 -14.01 9.41
C ALA A 417 14.60 -15.27 9.53
N PRO A 418 14.09 -15.80 8.41
CA PRO A 418 13.34 -17.04 8.44
C PRO A 418 14.27 -18.22 8.75
N GLU A 419 13.71 -19.31 9.25
CA GLU A 419 14.40 -20.59 9.21
C GLU A 419 14.71 -20.97 7.76
N ASN A 420 15.95 -21.43 7.52
CA ASN A 420 16.35 -21.90 6.20
C ASN A 420 15.65 -23.22 5.91
N ARG A 421 14.66 -23.20 5.01
CA ARG A 421 13.89 -24.39 4.61
C ARG A 421 13.66 -24.42 3.11
N ALA A 422 13.75 -25.61 2.51
CA ALA A 422 13.30 -25.84 1.15
C ALA A 422 11.80 -26.12 1.17
N THR A 423 11.00 -25.23 0.59
CA THR A 423 9.54 -25.34 0.60
C THR A 423 9.06 -26.27 -0.50
N GLN A 424 7.92 -26.94 -0.27
CA GLN A 424 7.33 -27.83 -1.25
C GLN A 424 7.01 -27.10 -2.56
N ALA A 425 6.50 -25.86 -2.50
CA ALA A 425 6.19 -25.08 -3.69
C ALA A 425 7.45 -24.80 -4.54
N LEU A 426 8.60 -24.55 -3.92
CA LEU A 426 9.87 -24.35 -4.64
C LEU A 426 10.45 -25.66 -5.15
N LEU A 427 10.42 -26.73 -4.34
CA LEU A 427 10.91 -28.04 -4.73
C LEU A 427 10.15 -28.61 -5.93
N LYS A 428 8.84 -28.35 -6.03
CA LYS A 428 8.04 -28.71 -7.20
C LYS A 428 8.43 -27.94 -8.46
N ALA A 429 8.99 -26.74 -8.32
CA ALA A 429 9.40 -25.85 -9.40
C ALA A 429 8.31 -25.61 -10.48
N GLN A 430 7.03 -25.67 -10.08
CA GLN A 430 5.87 -25.50 -10.95
C GLN A 430 5.02 -24.33 -10.45
N PRO A 431 5.37 -23.07 -10.81
CA PRO A 431 4.62 -21.91 -10.37
C PRO A 431 3.21 -21.90 -10.96
N ALA A 432 2.21 -21.53 -10.16
CA ALA A 432 0.89 -21.24 -10.69
C ALA A 432 0.91 -19.91 -11.48
N PHE A 433 0.12 -19.83 -12.55
CA PHE A 433 0.07 -18.63 -13.40
C PHE A 433 -1.09 -17.73 -12.98
N VAL A 434 -0.73 -16.58 -12.41
CA VAL A 434 -1.61 -15.50 -11.96
C VAL A 434 -1.42 -14.30 -12.90
N THR A 435 -1.60 -14.57 -14.20
CA THR A 435 -1.26 -13.66 -15.30
C THR A 435 -2.46 -13.34 -16.19
N THR A 436 -3.68 -13.61 -15.73
CA THR A 436 -4.93 -13.33 -16.47
C THR A 436 -4.92 -11.90 -17.02
N PRO A 437 -5.12 -11.71 -18.34
CA PRO A 437 -5.20 -10.38 -18.94
C PRO A 437 -6.33 -9.53 -18.33
N PRO A 438 -6.16 -8.20 -18.17
CA PRO A 438 -7.14 -7.33 -17.54
C PRO A 438 -8.60 -7.47 -18.02
N GLU A 439 -8.80 -7.70 -19.32
CA GLU A 439 -10.10 -7.89 -19.99
C GLU A 439 -10.81 -9.19 -19.58
N ASN A 440 -10.05 -10.18 -19.12
CA ASN A 440 -10.56 -11.49 -18.69
C ASN A 440 -10.58 -11.63 -17.15
N ARG A 441 -10.13 -10.62 -16.41
CA ARG A 441 -10.14 -10.64 -14.94
C ARG A 441 -11.56 -10.49 -14.43
N ARG A 442 -11.96 -11.43 -13.58
CA ARG A 442 -13.29 -11.44 -12.98
C ARG A 442 -13.39 -10.43 -11.85
N THR A 443 -14.54 -9.78 -11.74
CA THR A 443 -14.94 -9.00 -10.56
C THR A 443 -16.37 -9.38 -10.18
N VAL A 444 -16.78 -9.02 -8.97
CA VAL A 444 -18.13 -9.27 -8.47
C VAL A 444 -18.65 -7.99 -7.83
N ASP A 445 -19.83 -7.56 -8.25
CA ASP A 445 -20.54 -6.44 -7.63
C ASP A 445 -21.98 -6.78 -7.26
N PHE A 446 -22.57 -5.89 -6.45
CA PHE A 446 -23.91 -6.09 -5.97
C PHE A 446 -24.95 -6.04 -7.09
N ARG A 447 -24.89 -5.03 -7.95
CA ARG A 447 -25.94 -4.76 -8.96
C ARG A 447 -26.09 -5.88 -9.97
N HIS A 448 -24.97 -6.34 -10.52
CA HIS A 448 -24.93 -7.24 -11.66
C HIS A 448 -24.88 -8.70 -11.24
N ASN A 449 -24.31 -9.01 -10.07
CA ASN A 449 -24.10 -10.40 -9.66
C ASN A 449 -24.94 -10.81 -8.45
N VAL A 450 -25.03 -9.99 -7.40
CA VAL A 450 -25.71 -10.38 -6.14
C VAL A 450 -27.21 -10.10 -6.16
N MET A 451 -27.64 -8.95 -6.68
CA MET A 451 -29.05 -8.57 -6.73
C MET A 451 -29.92 -9.56 -7.53
N PRO A 452 -29.47 -10.15 -8.66
CA PRO A 452 -30.22 -11.22 -9.33
C PRO A 452 -30.48 -12.43 -8.40
N ILE A 453 -29.47 -12.86 -7.63
CA ILE A 453 -29.59 -13.95 -6.65
C ILE A 453 -30.61 -13.58 -5.57
N ILE A 454 -30.50 -12.37 -5.00
CA ILE A 454 -31.46 -11.86 -4.00
C ILE A 454 -32.88 -11.85 -4.55
N ARG A 455 -33.07 -11.39 -5.80
CA ARG A 455 -34.38 -11.33 -6.45
C ARG A 455 -35.02 -12.71 -6.58
N GLN A 456 -34.22 -13.70 -6.98
CA GLN A 456 -34.69 -15.07 -7.19
C GLN A 456 -35.04 -15.78 -5.88
N HIS A 457 -34.21 -15.60 -4.85
CA HIS A 457 -34.24 -16.47 -3.67
C HIS A 457 -34.76 -15.82 -2.39
N CYS A 458 -34.74 -14.48 -2.30
CA CYS A 458 -35.01 -13.77 -1.05
C CYS A 458 -36.22 -12.85 -1.11
N VAL A 459 -36.45 -12.18 -2.25
CA VAL A 459 -37.47 -11.12 -2.36
C VAL A 459 -38.88 -11.62 -2.09
N SER A 460 -39.22 -12.88 -2.40
CA SER A 460 -40.56 -13.43 -2.12
C SER A 460 -40.97 -13.32 -0.63
N CYS A 461 -40.00 -13.32 0.29
CA CYS A 461 -40.20 -13.16 1.74
C CYS A 461 -39.68 -11.82 2.32
N HIS A 462 -38.98 -11.02 1.50
CA HIS A 462 -38.26 -9.81 1.89
C HIS A 462 -38.47 -8.68 0.86
N ASN A 463 -39.71 -8.24 0.63
CA ASN A 463 -40.11 -7.31 -0.46
C ASN A 463 -40.67 -5.95 0.03
N GLY A 464 -40.44 -5.61 1.30
CA GLY A 464 -40.87 -4.35 1.89
C GLY A 464 -42.30 -4.36 2.43
N GLU A 465 -43.18 -5.19 1.87
CA GLU A 465 -44.48 -5.52 2.48
C GLU A 465 -44.30 -6.68 3.46
N ILE A 466 -43.68 -7.76 2.99
CA ILE A 466 -43.24 -8.87 3.82
C ILE A 466 -41.80 -8.59 4.25
N ARG A 467 -41.63 -8.25 5.53
CA ARG A 467 -40.33 -7.91 6.14
C ARG A 467 -39.94 -8.95 7.20
N ARG A 468 -39.79 -10.22 6.81
CA ARG A 468 -39.31 -11.24 7.76
C ARG A 468 -37.97 -10.79 8.36
N SER A 469 -37.85 -10.88 9.67
CA SER A 469 -36.69 -10.39 10.43
C SER A 469 -36.37 -8.89 10.23
N ASN A 470 -37.37 -8.07 9.87
CA ASN A 470 -37.23 -6.63 9.60
C ASN A 470 -36.28 -6.30 8.44
N LEU A 471 -36.19 -7.18 7.44
CA LEU A 471 -35.29 -7.04 6.30
C LEU A 471 -36.10 -6.79 5.02
N ASP A 472 -35.79 -5.69 4.33
CA ASP A 472 -36.29 -5.35 2.99
C ASP A 472 -35.18 -5.56 1.97
N LEU A 473 -35.33 -6.60 1.15
CA LEU A 473 -34.37 -6.95 0.10
C LEU A 473 -34.90 -6.62 -1.30
N SER A 474 -35.88 -5.72 -1.39
CA SER A 474 -36.39 -5.27 -2.67
C SER A 474 -35.36 -4.40 -3.42
N ALA A 475 -35.48 -4.39 -4.75
CA ALA A 475 -34.68 -3.52 -5.60
C ALA A 475 -35.21 -2.07 -5.66
N LYS A 476 -36.09 -1.68 -4.72
CA LYS A 476 -36.66 -0.32 -4.66
C LYS A 476 -35.52 0.69 -4.50
N PRO A 477 -35.40 1.70 -5.39
CA PRO A 477 -34.39 2.74 -5.26
C PRO A 477 -34.53 3.49 -3.93
N THR A 478 -33.40 3.77 -3.30
CA THR A 478 -33.30 4.60 -2.10
C THR A 478 -32.58 5.91 -2.45
N LYS A 479 -32.23 6.71 -1.44
CA LYS A 479 -31.46 7.94 -1.64
C LYS A 479 -30.10 7.66 -2.30
N TYR A 480 -29.45 6.53 -1.99
CA TYR A 480 -28.09 6.25 -2.44
C TYR A 480 -28.00 5.03 -3.37
N PHE A 481 -28.70 3.94 -3.06
CA PHE A 481 -28.65 2.68 -3.81
C PHE A 481 -30.04 2.06 -3.98
N ASN A 482 -30.26 0.87 -3.41
CA ASN A 482 -31.56 0.25 -3.26
C ASN A 482 -31.72 -0.33 -1.84
N CYS A 483 -32.96 -0.66 -1.47
CA CYS A 483 -33.28 -1.19 -0.14
C CYS A 483 -32.42 -2.41 0.22
N ALA A 484 -32.25 -3.35 -0.71
CA ALA A 484 -31.47 -4.56 -0.48
C ALA A 484 -30.03 -4.29 -0.06
N TYR A 485 -29.32 -3.45 -0.81
CA TYR A 485 -27.92 -3.12 -0.53
C TYR A 485 -27.78 -2.38 0.80
N GLU A 486 -28.62 -1.37 1.00
CA GLU A 486 -28.57 -0.55 2.21
C GLU A 486 -28.93 -1.36 3.46
N HIS A 487 -29.97 -2.20 3.42
CA HIS A 487 -30.36 -3.02 4.57
C HIS A 487 -29.35 -4.15 4.87
N LEU A 488 -28.62 -4.67 3.87
CA LEU A 488 -27.59 -5.69 4.12
C LEU A 488 -26.35 -5.11 4.80
N LEU A 489 -25.93 -3.91 4.40
CA LEU A 489 -24.74 -3.25 4.93
C LEU A 489 -25.03 -2.36 6.14
N ASN A 490 -26.27 -1.89 6.29
CA ASN A 490 -26.69 -0.97 7.33
C ASN A 490 -28.17 -1.19 7.69
N PRO A 491 -28.53 -2.30 8.35
CA PRO A 491 -29.90 -2.54 8.70
C PRO A 491 -30.37 -1.60 9.80
N ASP A 492 -31.64 -1.23 9.71
CA ASP A 492 -32.35 -0.54 10.79
C ASP A 492 -32.11 -1.27 12.13
N LYS A 493 -31.68 -0.53 13.16
CA LYS A 493 -31.47 -1.00 14.55
C LYS A 493 -30.17 -1.77 14.84
N GLY A 494 -29.09 -1.51 14.09
CA GLY A 494 -27.73 -1.86 14.52
C GLY A 494 -27.32 -3.32 14.40
N LYS A 495 -28.09 -4.15 13.68
CA LYS A 495 -27.61 -5.46 13.24
C LYS A 495 -26.55 -5.26 12.13
N LYS A 496 -25.71 -6.24 11.83
CA LYS A 496 -24.83 -6.21 10.64
C LYS A 496 -25.03 -7.55 9.93
N TYR A 497 -25.55 -7.55 8.70
CA TYR A 497 -25.74 -8.81 7.95
C TYR A 497 -24.51 -9.15 7.10
N VAL A 498 -23.79 -8.11 6.65
CA VAL A 498 -22.57 -8.23 5.88
C VAL A 498 -21.45 -7.48 6.60
N THR A 499 -20.30 -8.13 6.69
CA THR A 499 -19.03 -7.53 7.11
C THR A 499 -18.13 -7.45 5.88
N PRO A 500 -18.02 -6.28 5.23
CA PRO A 500 -17.18 -6.11 4.05
C PRO A 500 -15.74 -6.57 4.30
N GLY A 501 -15.18 -7.31 3.35
CA GLY A 501 -13.85 -7.92 3.44
C GLY A 501 -13.80 -9.19 4.31
N SER A 502 -14.93 -9.68 4.83
CA SER A 502 -14.99 -10.89 5.65
C SER A 502 -16.30 -11.67 5.49
N ALA A 503 -16.40 -12.47 4.43
CA ALA A 503 -17.54 -13.34 4.17
C ALA A 503 -17.76 -14.32 5.33
N ARG A 504 -16.69 -14.95 5.83
CA ARG A 504 -16.80 -15.94 6.90
C ARG A 504 -17.39 -15.39 8.20
N ASN A 505 -17.23 -14.10 8.47
CA ASN A 505 -17.76 -13.44 9.67
C ASN A 505 -19.10 -12.72 9.42
N SER A 506 -19.67 -12.83 8.22
CA SER A 506 -20.92 -12.19 7.85
C SER A 506 -22.13 -13.04 8.22
N PRO A 507 -23.09 -12.55 9.04
CA PRO A 507 -24.28 -13.31 9.40
C PRO A 507 -25.15 -13.77 8.21
N LEU A 508 -25.11 -13.05 7.09
CA LEU A 508 -25.74 -13.49 5.83
C LEU A 508 -25.17 -14.83 5.37
N ILE A 509 -23.84 -14.98 5.36
CA ILE A 509 -23.17 -16.23 4.98
C ILE A 509 -23.53 -17.35 5.94
N TRP A 510 -23.61 -17.08 7.24
CA TRP A 510 -24.01 -18.09 8.23
C TRP A 510 -25.39 -18.64 7.93
N ARG A 511 -26.33 -17.77 7.55
CA ARG A 511 -27.69 -18.18 7.17
C ARG A 511 -27.70 -18.94 5.84
N ILE A 512 -26.90 -18.56 4.86
CA ILE A 512 -26.80 -19.29 3.58
C ILE A 512 -26.26 -20.72 3.77
N PHE A 513 -25.30 -20.89 4.69
CA PHE A 513 -24.68 -22.18 4.98
C PHE A 513 -25.42 -23.00 6.05
N GLY A 514 -26.24 -22.37 6.89
CA GLY A 514 -26.93 -23.03 8.00
C GLY A 514 -26.05 -23.23 9.25
N TYR A 515 -24.86 -22.64 9.28
CA TYR A 515 -23.96 -22.69 10.43
C TYR A 515 -23.02 -21.47 10.41
N ARG A 516 -22.44 -21.12 11.57
CA ARG A 516 -21.46 -20.03 11.68
C ARG A 516 -20.12 -20.45 11.04
N THR A 517 -19.74 -19.79 9.94
CA THR A 517 -18.51 -20.08 9.16
C THR A 517 -17.25 -19.36 9.68
N GLY A 518 -17.42 -18.44 10.65
CA GLY A 518 -16.32 -17.76 11.32
C GLY A 518 -15.57 -18.71 12.27
N VAL A 519 -14.65 -18.17 13.08
CA VAL A 519 -13.89 -18.98 14.03
C VAL A 519 -14.83 -19.70 15.00
N GLN A 520 -14.78 -21.03 14.95
CA GLN A 520 -15.53 -21.91 15.83
C GLN A 520 -14.62 -22.31 17.00
N ASP A 521 -15.07 -22.05 18.22
CA ASP A 521 -14.45 -22.55 19.44
C ASP A 521 -14.68 -24.08 19.51
N THR A 522 -13.60 -24.84 19.40
CA THR A 522 -13.60 -26.31 19.32
C THR A 522 -14.05 -26.99 20.61
N THR A 523 -14.21 -26.25 21.70
CA THR A 523 -14.73 -26.79 22.97
C THR A 523 -16.26 -26.85 22.99
N LYS A 524 -16.95 -26.23 22.01
CA LYS A 524 -18.41 -26.21 21.93
C LYS A 524 -18.94 -27.22 20.90
N SER A 525 -20.13 -27.74 21.16
CA SER A 525 -20.82 -28.65 20.25
C SER A 525 -21.19 -27.97 18.92
N VAL A 526 -21.31 -28.76 17.85
CA VAL A 526 -21.76 -28.30 16.53
C VAL A 526 -23.11 -27.57 16.58
N SER A 527 -24.01 -27.99 17.48
CA SER A 527 -25.30 -27.33 17.72
C SER A 527 -25.17 -25.87 18.16
N ALA A 528 -24.09 -25.51 18.88
CA ALA A 528 -23.82 -24.13 19.32
C ALA A 528 -23.52 -23.17 18.15
N TYR A 529 -23.16 -23.72 16.97
CA TYR A 529 -22.86 -22.98 15.76
C TYR A 529 -23.94 -23.08 14.69
N SER A 530 -24.93 -23.95 14.89
CA SER A 530 -26.05 -24.09 13.96
C SER A 530 -26.88 -22.80 13.91
N VAL A 531 -27.29 -22.41 12.71
CA VAL A 531 -28.27 -21.35 12.50
C VAL A 531 -29.26 -21.82 11.44
N SER A 532 -30.52 -21.39 11.53
CA SER A 532 -31.51 -21.77 10.51
C SER A 532 -31.01 -21.35 9.13
N GLN A 533 -30.93 -22.32 8.22
CA GLN A 533 -30.53 -22.09 6.84
C GLN A 533 -31.59 -21.26 6.11
N MET A 534 -31.14 -20.29 5.32
CA MET A 534 -31.99 -19.45 4.47
C MET A 534 -31.39 -19.35 3.06
N PRO A 535 -32.22 -19.41 2.02
CA PRO A 535 -33.65 -19.76 2.05
C PRO A 535 -33.86 -21.28 2.34
N PRO A 536 -34.93 -21.67 3.05
CA PRO A 536 -35.12 -23.05 3.50
C PRO A 536 -35.63 -24.01 2.42
N ALA A 537 -36.37 -23.51 1.43
CA ALA A 537 -37.01 -24.34 0.39
C ALA A 537 -36.25 -24.33 -0.95
N MET A 538 -35.39 -23.34 -1.20
CA MET A 538 -34.60 -23.22 -2.43
C MET A 538 -33.17 -22.75 -2.12
N PRO A 539 -32.35 -23.55 -1.42
CA PRO A 539 -30.99 -23.16 -1.06
C PRO A 539 -30.18 -22.74 -2.28
N LEU A 540 -29.30 -21.75 -2.12
CA LEU A 540 -28.40 -21.30 -3.17
C LEU A 540 -27.51 -22.45 -3.66
N SER A 541 -27.28 -22.49 -4.96
CA SER A 541 -26.26 -23.33 -5.59
C SER A 541 -24.84 -22.93 -5.14
N ASN A 542 -23.87 -23.81 -5.36
CA ASN A 542 -22.46 -23.51 -5.00
C ASN A 542 -21.92 -22.28 -5.75
N ALA A 543 -22.32 -22.07 -7.01
CA ALA A 543 -21.90 -20.90 -7.79
C ALA A 543 -22.50 -19.59 -7.25
N GLU A 544 -23.77 -19.62 -6.82
CA GLU A 544 -24.42 -18.46 -6.20
C GLU A 544 -23.81 -18.15 -4.83
N LYS A 545 -23.54 -19.18 -4.01
CA LYS A 545 -22.81 -19.02 -2.74
C LYS A 545 -21.45 -18.36 -2.97
N GLN A 546 -20.69 -18.85 -3.94
CA GLN A 546 -19.38 -18.32 -4.28
C GLN A 546 -19.45 -16.85 -4.70
N THR A 547 -20.47 -16.49 -5.49
CA THR A 547 -20.71 -15.11 -5.91
C THR A 547 -20.93 -14.19 -4.70
N VAL A 548 -21.76 -14.60 -3.73
CA VAL A 548 -21.99 -13.80 -2.52
C VAL A 548 -20.75 -13.73 -1.63
N ILE A 549 -20.02 -14.83 -1.46
CA ILE A 549 -18.76 -14.87 -0.70
C ILE A 549 -17.77 -13.87 -1.26
N GLU A 550 -17.51 -13.93 -2.57
CA GLU A 550 -16.52 -13.09 -3.22
C GLU A 550 -16.93 -11.63 -3.25
N TRP A 551 -18.22 -11.33 -3.47
CA TRP A 551 -18.71 -9.97 -3.34
C TRP A 551 -18.35 -9.39 -1.97
N ILE A 552 -18.60 -10.13 -0.88
CA ILE A 552 -18.29 -9.68 0.48
C ILE A 552 -16.78 -9.58 0.69
N ASP A 553 -16.01 -10.61 0.34
CA ASP A 553 -14.54 -10.64 0.52
C ASP A 553 -13.81 -9.57 -0.30
N LEU A 554 -14.39 -9.13 -1.43
CA LEU A 554 -13.90 -8.02 -2.24
C LEU A 554 -14.36 -6.63 -1.74
N GLY A 555 -14.97 -6.56 -0.55
CA GLY A 555 -15.37 -5.30 0.08
C GLY A 555 -16.82 -4.89 -0.15
N ALA A 556 -17.68 -5.81 -0.59
CA ALA A 556 -19.12 -5.64 -0.75
C ALA A 556 -19.52 -4.44 -1.61
N GLN A 557 -18.84 -4.22 -2.74
CA GLN A 557 -19.06 -3.05 -3.59
C GLN A 557 -20.42 -3.05 -4.29
N TRP A 558 -21.01 -1.86 -4.43
CA TRP A 558 -22.22 -1.65 -5.23
C TRP A 558 -22.00 -1.95 -6.71
N ASP A 559 -20.94 -1.38 -7.29
CA ASP A 559 -20.61 -1.47 -8.72
C ASP A 559 -19.09 -1.46 -8.91
N SER A 560 -18.54 -2.60 -9.32
CA SER A 560 -17.10 -2.78 -9.56
C SER A 560 -16.78 -3.02 -11.03
N MET A 561 -17.79 -3.08 -11.91
CA MET A 561 -17.56 -3.26 -13.33
C MET A 561 -16.80 -2.06 -13.91
N PRO A 562 -15.70 -2.28 -14.64
CA PRO A 562 -15.04 -1.20 -15.35
C PRO A 562 -16.03 -0.58 -16.35
N LYS A 563 -16.08 0.76 -16.43
CA LYS A 563 -16.74 1.38 -17.58
C LYS A 563 -15.89 0.99 -18.79
N ILE A 564 -16.48 0.25 -19.73
CA ILE A 564 -15.84 0.02 -21.02
C ILE A 564 -15.85 1.39 -21.70
N ASP A 565 -14.69 2.04 -21.76
CA ASP A 565 -14.52 3.20 -22.63
C ASP A 565 -14.75 2.70 -24.06
N LYS A 566 -15.84 3.15 -24.68
CA LYS A 566 -16.15 2.92 -26.09
C LYS A 566 -15.34 3.87 -26.97
#